data_AF-A0A9D9MDY8-F1
#
_entry.id   AF-A0A9D9MDY8-F1
#
_cell.length_a   1.000
_cell.length_b   1.000
_cell.length_c   1.000
_cell.angle_alpha   90.00
_cell.angle_beta   90.00
_cell.angle_gamma   90.00
#
_symmetry.space_group_name_H-M   'P 1'
#
loop_
_entity.id
_entity.type
_entity.pdbx_description
1 polymer ?
#
loop_
_entity_poly.entity_id
_entity_poly.type
_entity_poly.pdbx_seq_one_letter_code
_entity_poly.pdbx_strand_id
1 'polypeptide(L)'
;MCPDVEILSSFYDDELEDSQKQVVKTHVDSCPHCQKKMAELGLISATINAEEEPDFQMAQVNTWNKIMDIIDREEQKVPRVNFWQRRFQISFPAAAALVAAFIVVLSLSVVSFYMGKHTTSNPATPEMSITDASDTLFNDENLFDSKAIEFDIPAINTFIHAGEPLLIKEVDFRSRNGK
;
A
#
# COMPACT_ATOMS: atom_id res chain seq x y z
N MET A 1 6.46 53.49 28.40
CA MET A 1 5.86 52.14 28.50
C MET A 1 6.12 51.44 27.18
N CYS A 2 6.50 50.16 27.19
CA CYS A 2 6.73 49.42 25.95
C CYS A 2 5.37 49.02 25.34
N PRO A 3 5.23 49.04 24.01
CA PRO A 3 4.07 48.47 23.33
C PRO A 3 4.00 46.95 23.56
N ASP A 4 2.80 46.39 23.38
CA ASP A 4 2.58 44.95 23.47
C ASP A 4 3.33 44.23 22.34
N VAL A 5 3.61 42.94 22.55
CA VAL A 5 4.28 42.07 21.59
C VAL A 5 3.48 41.95 20.30
N GLU A 6 2.15 41.90 20.38
CA GLU A 6 1.27 41.85 19.22
C GLU A 6 1.44 43.10 18.33
N ILE A 7 1.49 44.30 18.93
CA ILE A 7 1.73 45.55 18.19
C ILE A 7 3.12 45.56 17.54
N LEU A 8 4.14 45.03 18.22
CA LEU A 8 5.49 44.91 17.66
C LEU A 8 5.53 43.90 16.50
N SER A 9 4.79 42.79 16.58
CA SER A 9 4.66 41.81 15.49
C SER A 9 3.95 42.45 14.29
N SER A 10 2.78 43.06 14.50
CA SER A 10 2.06 43.74 13.42
C SER A 10 2.87 44.89 12.81
N PHE A 11 3.71 45.58 13.58
CA PHE A 11 4.64 46.56 13.04
C PHE A 11 5.74 45.92 12.17
N TYR A 12 6.23 44.75 12.56
CA TYR A 12 7.23 43.99 11.80
C TYR A 12 6.66 43.48 10.46
N ASP A 13 5.41 43.03 10.46
CA ASP A 13 4.69 42.49 9.29
C ASP A 13 4.05 43.58 8.40
N ASP A 14 4.24 44.86 8.76
CA ASP A 14 3.65 46.03 8.10
C ASP A 14 2.11 46.08 8.06
N GLU A 15 1.46 45.58 9.11
CA GLU A 15 0.01 45.50 9.24
C GLU A 15 -0.62 46.65 10.06
N LEU A 16 0.20 47.54 10.64
CA LEU A 16 -0.29 48.69 11.40
C LEU A 16 -0.76 49.84 10.52
N GLU A 17 -1.81 50.54 10.94
CA GLU A 17 -2.22 51.80 10.32
C GLU A 17 -1.11 52.85 10.40
N ASP A 18 -1.01 53.73 9.40
CA ASP A 18 0.03 54.77 9.29
C ASP A 18 0.17 55.63 10.56
N SER A 19 -0.98 55.94 11.19
CA SER A 19 -1.03 56.73 12.42
C SER A 19 -0.33 56.06 13.61
N GLN A 20 -0.44 54.73 13.71
CA GLN A 20 0.16 53.91 14.76
C GLN A 20 1.61 53.55 14.42
N LYS A 21 1.89 53.26 13.16
CA LYS A 21 3.22 52.91 12.65
C LYS A 21 4.25 53.98 13.00
N GLN A 22 3.93 55.26 12.86
CA GLN A 22 4.84 56.36 13.20
C GLN A 22 5.15 56.42 14.70
N VAL A 23 4.16 56.16 15.56
CA VAL A 23 4.32 56.14 17.02
C VAL A 23 5.20 54.98 17.45
N VAL A 24 4.92 53.78 16.94
CA VAL A 24 5.69 52.57 17.25
C VAL A 24 7.12 52.69 16.74
N LYS A 25 7.33 53.19 15.51
CA LYS A 25 8.65 53.44 14.95
C LYS A 25 9.49 54.35 15.84
N THR A 26 8.94 55.48 16.25
CA THR A 26 9.63 56.43 17.14
C THR A 26 9.99 55.78 18.49
N HIS A 27 9.13 54.89 19.00
CA HIS A 27 9.40 54.15 20.22
C HIS A 27 10.51 53.10 20.03
N VAL A 28 10.45 52.30 18.95
CA VAL A 28 11.47 51.29 18.64
C VAL A 28 12.84 51.95 18.45
N ASP A 29 12.91 53.11 17.79
CA ASP A 29 14.17 53.83 17.57
C ASP A 29 14.81 54.34 18.88
N SER A 30 14.00 54.58 19.92
CA SER A 30 14.46 55.13 21.21
C SER A 30 14.55 54.12 22.35
N CYS A 31 13.96 52.93 22.22
CA CYS A 31 13.87 51.92 23.28
C CYS A 31 14.74 50.69 22.98
N PRO A 32 15.87 50.47 23.70
CA PRO A 32 16.74 49.30 23.49
C PRO A 32 16.04 47.95 23.69
N HIS A 33 15.03 47.89 24.56
CA HIS A 33 14.26 46.67 24.80
C HIS A 33 13.44 46.27 23.56
N CYS A 34 12.76 47.24 22.94
CA CYS A 34 11.97 47.00 21.74
C CYS A 34 12.87 46.71 20.52
N GLN A 35 14.05 47.33 20.44
CA GLN A 35 15.03 46.99 19.40
C GLN A 35 15.48 45.53 19.49
N LYS A 36 15.75 45.05 20.71
CA LYS A 36 16.10 43.65 20.92
C LYS A 36 14.97 42.72 20.48
N LYS A 37 13.72 43.07 20.80
CA LYS A 37 12.54 42.28 20.38
C LYS A 37 12.38 42.25 18.85
N MET A 38 12.58 43.38 18.17
CA MET A 38 12.57 43.44 16.70
C MET A 38 13.69 42.58 16.08
N ALA A 39 14.87 42.56 16.69
CA ALA A 39 15.96 41.69 16.26
C ALA A 39 15.65 40.19 16.48
N GLU A 40 15.00 39.84 17.59
CA GLU A 40 14.52 38.48 17.85
C GLU A 40 13.52 38.02 16.78
N LEU A 41 12.54 38.86 16.42
CA LEU A 41 11.60 38.59 15.32
C LEU A 41 12.32 38.41 13.98
N GLY A 42 13.29 39.28 13.69
CA GLY A 42 14.11 39.18 12.48
C GLY A 42 14.90 37.87 12.39
N LEU A 43 15.43 37.37 13.50
CA LEU A 43 16.17 36.11 13.54
C LEU A 43 15.23 34.92 13.29
N ILE A 44 14.02 34.93 13.87
CA ILE A 44 13.02 33.90 13.65
C ILE A 44 12.61 33.87 12.17
N SER A 45 12.28 35.04 11.60
CA SER A 45 11.94 35.17 10.18
C SER A 45 13.06 34.67 9.27
N ALA A 46 14.30 35.06 9.55
CA ALA A 46 15.45 34.57 8.78
C ALA A 46 15.65 33.06 8.89
N THR A 47 15.40 32.48 10.06
CA THR A 47 15.54 31.02 10.29
C THR A 47 14.48 30.26 9.51
N ILE A 48 13.22 30.71 9.54
CA ILE A 48 12.11 30.09 8.81
C ILE A 48 12.37 30.17 7.30
N ASN A 49 12.83 31.32 6.81
CA ASN A 49 13.10 31.54 5.39
C ASN A 49 14.43 30.95 4.91
N ALA A 50 15.29 30.46 5.81
CA ALA A 50 16.56 29.83 5.45
C ALA A 50 16.35 28.37 5.00
N GLU A 51 15.22 27.75 5.35
CA GLU A 51 14.88 26.42 4.86
C GLU A 51 14.43 26.50 3.40
N GLU A 52 14.94 25.57 2.58
CA GLU A 52 14.51 25.44 1.19
C GLU A 52 13.04 25.03 1.16
N GLU A 53 12.20 25.75 0.40
CA GLU A 53 10.81 25.39 0.25
C GLU A 53 10.72 23.96 -0.30
N PRO A 54 9.97 23.06 0.36
CA PRO A 54 9.84 21.70 -0.13
C PRO A 54 9.14 21.70 -1.48
N ASP A 55 9.60 20.84 -2.40
CA ASP A 55 8.89 20.61 -3.65
C ASP A 55 7.54 19.95 -3.36
N PHE A 56 6.49 20.77 -3.32
CA PHE A 56 5.11 20.35 -3.06
C PHE A 56 4.62 19.33 -4.08
N GLN A 57 5.05 19.41 -5.35
CA GLN A 57 4.62 18.47 -6.38
C GLN A 57 5.22 17.09 -6.11
N MET A 58 6.52 17.04 -5.80
CA MET A 58 7.18 15.80 -5.45
C MET A 58 6.64 15.20 -4.15
N ALA A 59 6.38 16.03 -3.13
CA ALA A 59 5.78 15.59 -1.87
C ALA A 59 4.37 15.00 -2.07
N GLN A 60 3.56 15.61 -2.94
CA GLN A 60 2.22 15.14 -3.27
C GLN A 60 2.26 13.78 -3.99
N VAL A 61 3.11 13.64 -5.01
CA VAL A 61 3.28 12.39 -5.76
C VAL A 61 3.76 11.26 -4.83
N ASN A 62 4.74 11.54 -3.98
CA ASN A 62 5.27 10.56 -3.04
C ASN A 62 4.20 10.10 -2.02
N THR A 63 3.37 11.03 -1.55
CA THR A 63 2.27 10.72 -0.63
C THR A 63 1.19 9.89 -1.32
N TRP A 64 0.82 10.25 -2.55
CA TRP A 64 -0.13 9.49 -3.35
C TRP A 64 0.33 8.05 -3.60
N ASN A 65 1.60 7.88 -4.00
CA ASN A 65 2.18 6.57 -4.24
C ASN A 65 2.17 5.71 -2.96
N LYS A 66 2.49 6.29 -1.80
CA LYS A 66 2.41 5.58 -0.51
C LYS A 66 0.99 5.13 -0.19
N ILE A 67 -0.01 5.96 -0.45
CA ILE A 67 -1.43 5.62 -0.23
C ILE A 67 -1.85 4.47 -1.15
N MET A 68 -1.53 4.56 -2.44
CA MET A 68 -1.85 3.51 -3.42
C MET A 68 -1.19 2.18 -3.07
N ASP A 69 0.07 2.20 -2.65
CA ASP A 69 0.81 1.00 -2.26
C ASP A 69 0.25 0.35 -0.97
N ILE A 70 -0.37 1.13 -0.08
CA ILE A 70 -1.12 0.58 1.07
C ILE A 70 -2.40 -0.11 0.59
N ILE A 71 -3.17 0.55 -0.29
CA ILE A 71 -4.42 0.01 -0.84
C ILE A 71 -4.15 -1.29 -1.59
N ASP A 72 -3.13 -1.32 -2.46
CA ASP A 72 -2.75 -2.51 -3.23
C ASP A 72 -2.37 -3.67 -2.32
N ARG A 73 -1.64 -3.40 -1.23
CA ARG A 73 -1.30 -4.44 -0.24
C ARG A 73 -2.52 -4.96 0.52
N GLU A 74 -3.52 -4.13 0.76
CA GLU A 74 -4.76 -4.57 1.38
C GLU A 74 -5.64 -5.37 0.40
N GLU A 75 -5.72 -4.96 -0.86
CA GLU A 75 -6.42 -5.70 -1.90
C GLU A 75 -5.76 -7.07 -2.18
N GLN A 76 -4.43 -7.13 -2.17
CA GLN A 76 -3.69 -8.39 -2.34
C GLN A 76 -3.81 -9.37 -1.16
N LYS A 77 -4.39 -8.95 -0.03
CA LYS A 77 -4.82 -9.87 1.04
C LYS A 77 -6.10 -10.63 0.68
N VAL A 78 -6.54 -10.62 -0.59
CA VAL A 78 -7.48 -11.64 -1.06
C VAL A 78 -6.95 -13.02 -0.65
N PRO A 79 -7.70 -13.79 0.15
CA PRO A 79 -7.24 -15.09 0.60
C PRO A 79 -6.96 -15.91 -0.66
N ARG A 80 -5.71 -16.35 -0.82
CA ARG A 80 -5.36 -17.33 -1.86
C ARG A 80 -6.26 -18.53 -1.61
N VAL A 81 -7.34 -18.64 -2.39
CA VAL A 81 -8.25 -19.77 -2.33
C VAL A 81 -7.44 -20.99 -2.71
N ASN A 82 -7.02 -21.73 -1.69
CA ASN A 82 -6.14 -22.86 -1.85
C ASN A 82 -7.00 -24.03 -2.37
N PHE A 83 -7.19 -24.08 -3.70
CA PHE A 83 -8.03 -25.09 -4.36
C PHE A 83 -7.61 -26.53 -4.01
N TRP A 84 -6.36 -26.73 -3.61
CA TRP A 84 -5.80 -28.01 -3.17
C TRP A 84 -6.14 -28.41 -1.73
N GLN A 85 -6.65 -27.49 -0.90
CA GLN A 85 -7.11 -27.81 0.46
C GLN A 85 -8.62 -28.06 0.54
N ARG A 86 -9.33 -27.97 -0.59
CA ARG A 86 -10.77 -28.25 -0.63
C ARG A 86 -10.98 -29.75 -0.53
N ARG A 87 -11.14 -30.26 0.70
CA ARG A 87 -11.56 -31.64 0.96
C ARG A 87 -12.92 -31.86 0.29
N PHE A 88 -12.93 -32.51 -0.87
CA PHE A 88 -14.15 -32.92 -1.55
C PHE A 88 -14.81 -34.02 -0.71
N GLN A 89 -15.81 -33.65 0.08
CA GLN A 89 -16.64 -34.59 0.82
C GLN A 89 -17.65 -35.19 -0.14
N ILE A 90 -17.26 -36.29 -0.80
CA ILE A 90 -18.18 -37.09 -1.61
C ILE A 90 -18.93 -38.02 -0.65
N SER A 91 -20.26 -37.99 -0.67
CA SER A 91 -21.08 -38.93 0.08
C SER A 91 -20.74 -40.36 -0.32
N PHE A 92 -20.50 -41.24 0.67
CA PHE A 92 -20.22 -42.67 0.47
C PHE A 92 -21.04 -43.37 -0.64
N PRO A 93 -22.37 -43.15 -0.80
CA PRO A 93 -23.13 -43.79 -1.88
C PRO A 93 -22.69 -43.37 -3.29
N ALA A 94 -22.27 -42.12 -3.49
CA ALA A 94 -21.81 -41.65 -4.79
C ALA A 94 -20.44 -42.24 -5.17
N ALA A 95 -19.54 -42.37 -4.19
CA ALA A 95 -18.24 -43.01 -4.41
C ALA A 95 -18.40 -44.50 -4.79
N ALA A 96 -19.29 -45.22 -4.11
CA ALA A 96 -19.56 -46.62 -4.41
C ALA A 96 -20.12 -46.82 -5.83
N ALA A 97 -21.02 -45.94 -6.29
CA ALA A 97 -21.58 -46.00 -7.64
C ALA A 97 -20.50 -45.79 -8.71
N LEU A 98 -19.57 -44.85 -8.51
CA LEU A 98 -18.46 -44.61 -9.44
C LEU A 98 -17.52 -45.81 -9.52
N VAL A 99 -17.16 -46.40 -8.38
CA VAL A 99 -16.30 -47.60 -8.34
C VAL A 99 -16.99 -48.78 -9.03
N ALA A 100 -18.28 -49.00 -8.76
CA ALA A 100 -19.04 -50.07 -9.40
C ALA A 100 -19.12 -49.88 -10.92
N ALA A 101 -19.40 -48.66 -11.39
CA ALA A 101 -19.42 -48.34 -12.82
C ALA A 101 -18.04 -48.61 -13.46
N PHE A 102 -16.95 -48.24 -12.80
CA PHE A 102 -15.60 -48.47 -13.29
C PHE A 102 -15.28 -49.97 -13.40
N ILE A 103 -15.68 -50.77 -12.42
CA ILE A 103 -15.52 -52.24 -12.45
C ILE A 103 -16.35 -52.86 -13.58
N VAL A 104 -17.56 -52.37 -13.84
CA VAL A 104 -18.39 -52.86 -14.95
C VAL A 104 -17.75 -52.53 -16.29
N VAL A 105 -17.25 -51.31 -16.49
CA VAL A 105 -16.57 -50.92 -17.72
C VAL A 105 -15.28 -51.73 -17.94
N LEU A 106 -14.49 -51.94 -16.89
CA LEU A 106 -13.27 -52.75 -16.98
C LEU A 106 -13.59 -54.22 -17.26
N SER A 107 -14.59 -54.79 -16.59
CA SER A 107 -14.98 -56.19 -16.82
C SER A 107 -15.56 -56.39 -18.23
N LEU A 108 -16.36 -55.45 -18.74
CA LEU A 108 -16.82 -55.47 -20.13
C LEU A 108 -15.66 -55.32 -21.13
N SER A 109 -14.69 -54.46 -20.85
CA SER A 109 -13.50 -54.28 -21.70
C SER A 109 -12.65 -55.56 -21.75
N VAL A 110 -12.46 -56.21 -20.61
CA VAL A 110 -11.73 -57.47 -20.51
C VAL A 110 -12.47 -58.59 -21.24
N VAL A 111 -13.78 -58.75 -21.03
CA VAL A 111 -14.59 -59.75 -21.75
C VAL A 111 -14.57 -59.50 -23.26
N SER A 112 -14.70 -58.25 -23.70
CA SER A 112 -14.61 -57.89 -25.12
C SER A 112 -13.23 -58.18 -25.70
N PHE A 113 -12.16 -57.99 -24.93
CA PHE A 113 -10.79 -58.34 -25.34
C PHE A 113 -10.57 -59.85 -25.45
N TYR A 114 -11.15 -60.65 -24.55
CA TYR A 114 -11.06 -62.12 -24.61
C TYR A 114 -11.98 -62.73 -25.68
N MET A 115 -13.18 -62.19 -25.91
CA MET A 115 -14.09 -62.63 -26.98
C MET A 115 -13.73 -62.06 -28.37
N GLY A 116 -12.94 -60.98 -28.43
CA GLY A 116 -12.44 -60.38 -29.68
C GLY A 116 -11.29 -61.13 -30.36
N LYS A 117 -10.82 -62.27 -29.82
CA LYS A 117 -9.70 -63.04 -30.39
C LYS A 117 -10.10 -64.09 -31.46
N HIS A 118 -11.33 -64.07 -31.96
CA HIS A 118 -11.76 -64.91 -33.09
C HIS A 118 -12.28 -64.11 -34.29
N THR A 119 -11.50 -63.11 -34.75
CA THR A 119 -11.67 -62.60 -36.12
C THR A 119 -10.28 -62.38 -36.73
N THR A 120 -9.97 -63.26 -37.68
CA THR A 120 -8.89 -63.28 -38.68
C THR A 120 -7.79 -62.21 -38.61
N SER A 121 -6.59 -62.74 -38.39
CA SER A 121 -5.27 -62.17 -38.65
C SER A 121 -5.12 -61.48 -40.02
N ASN A 122 -4.47 -60.32 -40.02
CA ASN A 122 -3.55 -59.90 -41.08
C ASN A 122 -2.25 -59.46 -40.41
N PRO A 123 -1.09 -60.10 -40.67
CA PRO A 123 0.19 -59.61 -40.18
C PRO A 123 0.77 -58.60 -41.18
N ALA A 124 0.89 -57.35 -40.74
CA ALA A 124 1.82 -56.39 -41.34
C ALA A 124 2.66 -55.79 -40.21
N THR A 125 3.90 -56.25 -40.12
CA THR A 125 5.04 -55.50 -39.57
C THR A 125 5.90 -55.05 -40.76
N PRO A 126 6.83 -54.06 -40.64
CA PRO A 126 7.44 -53.45 -39.45
C PRO A 126 7.31 -51.89 -39.47
N GLU A 127 7.58 -51.13 -38.42
CA GLU A 127 8.94 -50.71 -38.04
C GLU A 127 8.97 -50.12 -36.62
N MET A 128 10.05 -50.50 -35.95
CA MET A 128 10.51 -50.06 -34.65
C MET A 128 11.52 -48.92 -34.88
N SER A 129 11.36 -47.79 -34.19
CA SER A 129 12.48 -46.92 -33.89
C SER A 129 12.34 -46.41 -32.46
N ILE A 130 13.21 -46.94 -31.61
CA ILE A 130 13.43 -46.58 -30.21
C ILE A 130 14.26 -45.30 -30.19
N THR A 131 13.95 -44.35 -29.32
CA THR A 131 14.98 -43.64 -28.54
C THR A 131 14.35 -43.05 -27.30
N ASP A 132 14.61 -43.71 -26.17
CA ASP A 132 14.73 -43.09 -24.86
C ASP A 132 15.73 -41.94 -24.93
N ALA A 133 15.38 -40.81 -24.31
CA ALA A 133 16.33 -39.82 -23.85
C ALA A 133 16.00 -39.54 -22.37
N SER A 134 16.70 -40.26 -21.52
CA SER A 134 16.99 -39.88 -20.15
C SER A 134 17.78 -38.57 -20.10
N ASP A 135 17.91 -38.05 -18.89
CA ASP A 135 18.88 -37.05 -18.44
C ASP A 135 18.42 -35.59 -18.55
N THR A 136 17.86 -35.03 -17.47
CA THR A 136 18.60 -34.32 -16.40
C THR A 136 19.45 -33.18 -16.95
N LEU A 137 19.25 -31.95 -16.45
CA LEU A 137 20.22 -31.27 -15.59
C LEU A 137 19.90 -29.77 -15.41
N PHE A 138 19.89 -29.36 -14.15
CA PHE A 138 20.20 -28.04 -13.57
C PHE A 138 19.45 -26.79 -14.06
N ASN A 139 18.59 -26.27 -13.17
CA ASN A 139 18.57 -24.83 -12.91
C ASN A 139 18.65 -24.61 -11.40
N ASP A 140 19.89 -24.42 -10.95
CA ASP A 140 20.28 -23.82 -9.69
C ASP A 140 20.05 -22.30 -9.81
N GLU A 141 19.08 -21.77 -9.06
CA GLU A 141 19.03 -20.35 -8.70
C GLU A 141 18.59 -20.22 -7.23
N ASN A 142 19.39 -20.79 -6.32
CA ASN A 142 19.48 -20.29 -4.95
C ASN A 142 20.52 -19.16 -4.92
N LEU A 143 20.07 -17.94 -5.18
CA LEU A 143 20.92 -16.76 -5.02
C LEU A 143 20.12 -15.56 -4.52
N PHE A 144 19.53 -15.61 -3.33
CA PHE A 144 19.31 -14.39 -2.54
C PHE A 144 19.44 -14.69 -1.05
N ASP A 145 20.64 -14.39 -0.56
CA ASP A 145 21.01 -14.16 0.83
C ASP A 145 20.21 -12.96 1.39
N SER A 146 19.11 -13.23 2.07
CA SER A 146 18.35 -12.21 2.81
C SER A 146 18.85 -12.15 4.25
N LYS A 147 19.97 -11.44 4.44
CA LYS A 147 20.41 -10.99 5.75
C LYS A 147 19.35 -10.02 6.31
N ALA A 148 18.53 -10.51 7.24
CA ALA A 148 17.55 -9.72 7.96
C ALA A 148 18.26 -8.63 8.76
N ILE A 149 18.01 -7.37 8.38
CA ILE A 149 18.39 -6.21 9.20
C ILE A 149 17.17 -5.91 10.07
N GLU A 150 17.28 -6.29 11.33
CA GLU A 150 16.32 -6.03 12.40
C GLU A 150 16.43 -4.54 12.79
N PHE A 151 15.40 -3.76 12.49
CA PHE A 151 15.26 -2.37 12.93
C PHE A 151 14.28 -2.33 14.11
N ASP A 152 14.79 -2.06 15.31
CA ASP A 152 13.97 -1.75 16.48
C ASP A 152 13.38 -0.34 16.35
N ILE A 153 12.07 -0.24 16.16
CA ILE A 153 11.33 1.02 16.16
C ILE A 153 11.04 1.39 17.62
N PRO A 154 11.50 2.55 18.13
CA PRO A 154 11.17 2.97 19.48
C PRO A 154 9.67 3.31 19.58
N ALA A 155 9.00 2.74 20.58
CA ALA A 155 7.61 3.00 20.88
C ALA A 155 7.45 4.41 21.48
N ILE A 156 7.15 5.41 20.65
CA ILE A 156 6.73 6.73 21.13
C ILE A 156 5.31 6.99 20.63
N ASN A 157 4.33 6.58 21.45
CA ASN A 157 2.90 6.80 21.26
C ASN A 157 2.46 8.15 21.81
N THR A 158 2.94 9.25 21.23
CA THR A 158 2.32 10.57 21.44
C THR A 158 1.78 11.08 20.13
N PHE A 159 0.67 10.47 19.69
CA PHE A 159 -0.21 11.09 18.71
C PHE A 159 -0.87 12.29 19.38
N ILE A 160 -0.48 13.50 18.97
CA ILE A 160 -1.23 14.71 19.30
C ILE A 160 -2.49 14.66 18.45
N HIS A 161 -3.61 14.26 19.04
CA HIS A 161 -4.93 14.36 18.40
C HIS A 161 -5.32 15.84 18.27
N ALA A 162 -4.91 16.47 17.17
CA ALA A 162 -5.38 17.80 16.80
C ALA A 162 -6.77 17.67 16.15
N GLY A 163 -7.81 17.84 16.98
CA GLY A 163 -9.19 18.06 16.54
C GLY A 163 -10.07 16.81 16.44
N GLU A 164 -11.30 16.93 16.92
CA GLU A 164 -12.35 15.94 16.67
C GLU A 164 -12.84 16.05 15.23
N PRO A 165 -12.91 14.94 14.46
CA PRO A 165 -13.48 14.97 13.12
C PRO A 165 -14.99 15.24 13.20
N LEU A 166 -15.42 16.39 12.68
CA LEU A 166 -16.81 16.79 12.66
C LEU A 166 -17.51 16.09 11.48
N LEU A 167 -18.26 15.03 11.76
CA LEU A 167 -19.06 14.32 10.76
C LEU A 167 -20.29 15.17 10.38
N ILE A 168 -20.22 15.84 9.23
CA ILE A 168 -21.32 16.61 8.67
C ILE A 168 -22.18 15.67 7.81
N LYS A 169 -23.50 15.71 7.98
CA LYS A 169 -24.44 14.95 7.14
C LYS A 169 -24.49 15.58 5.75
N GLU A 170 -24.58 14.77 4.70
CA GLU A 170 -24.56 15.21 3.30
C GLU A 170 -25.62 16.28 2.97
N VAL A 171 -26.76 16.24 3.67
CA VAL A 171 -27.85 17.23 3.54
C VAL A 171 -27.43 18.65 3.96
N ASP A 172 -26.53 18.78 4.93
CA ASP A 172 -26.08 20.07 5.47
C ASP A 172 -24.99 20.70 4.57
N PHE A 173 -24.26 19.90 3.80
CA PHE A 173 -23.23 20.39 2.87
C PHE A 173 -23.83 21.10 1.65
N ARG A 174 -24.92 20.56 1.07
CA ARG A 174 -25.54 21.12 -0.14
C ARG A 174 -26.26 22.45 0.10
N SER A 175 -26.77 22.68 1.31
CA SER A 175 -27.48 23.93 1.66
C SER A 175 -26.56 25.16 1.65
N ARG A 176 -25.25 24.97 1.88
CA ARG A 176 -24.29 26.08 2.02
C ARG A 176 -23.70 26.58 0.70
N ASN A 177 -23.70 25.76 -0.36
CA ASN A 177 -23.14 26.11 -1.68
C ASN A 177 -24.21 26.49 -2.73
N GLY A 178 -25.45 26.71 -2.31
CA GLY A 178 -26.59 27.05 -3.18
C GLY A 178 -26.95 28.54 -3.20
N LYS A 179 -25.96 29.44 -3.31
CA LYS A 179 -26.17 30.86 -3.63
C LYS A 179 -25.19 31.32 -4.69
#